data_AF-A0AA44CN31-F1
#
_entry.id   AF-A0AA44CN31-F1
#
_cell.length_a   1.000
_cell.length_b   1.000
_cell.length_c   1.000
_cell.angle_alpha   90.00
_cell.angle_beta   90.00
_cell.angle_gamma   90.00
#
_symmetry.space_group_name_H-M   'P 1'
#
loop_
_entity.id
_entity.type
_entity.pdbx_description
1 polymer ?
#
loop_
_entity_poly.entity_id
_entity_poly.type
_entity_poly.pdbx_seq_one_letter_code
_entity_poly.pdbx_strand_id
1 'polypeptide(L)'
;MSHSEHNRDINVLLNNIYRDNKINNLEFQMLRDFADEKFDLLLEAYGENNNLSAFQKSMDVSVQLMQQSYFDIKNRCKDETEKQIAKEAFDAQIAYIIANYERFFSNL
;
A
#
# COMPACT_ATOMS: atom_id res chain seq x y z
N MET A 1 4.30 -24.08 -18.68
CA MET A 1 5.29 -22.97 -18.63
C MET A 1 5.56 -22.66 -17.16
N SER A 2 6.78 -22.25 -16.87
CA SER A 2 7.53 -22.34 -15.62
C SER A 2 6.80 -22.00 -14.30
N HIS A 3 6.89 -22.90 -13.31
CA HIS A 3 6.54 -22.68 -11.89
C HIS A 3 7.50 -21.74 -11.13
N SER A 4 8.15 -20.78 -11.81
CA SER A 4 9.22 -19.95 -11.21
C SER A 4 8.79 -18.55 -10.78
N GLU A 5 7.58 -18.09 -11.07
CA GLU A 5 7.19 -16.69 -10.79
C GLU A 5 6.46 -16.49 -9.45
N HIS A 6 5.95 -17.56 -8.83
CA HIS A 6 5.19 -17.46 -7.58
C HIS A 6 5.99 -17.05 -6.33
N ASN A 7 7.32 -16.98 -6.41
CA ASN A 7 8.18 -16.77 -5.24
C ASN A 7 9.00 -15.47 -5.29
N ARG A 8 8.45 -14.39 -5.88
CA ARG A 8 8.99 -13.05 -5.67
C ARG A 8 8.69 -12.60 -4.23
N ASP A 9 9.75 -12.25 -3.50
CA ASP A 9 9.72 -11.72 -2.14
C ASP A 9 9.51 -10.19 -2.18
N ILE A 10 8.55 -9.70 -1.40
CA ILE A 10 8.27 -8.27 -1.25
C ILE A 10 9.53 -7.50 -0.82
N ASN A 11 10.38 -8.07 0.02
CA ASN A 11 11.60 -7.41 0.50
C ASN A 11 12.60 -7.18 -0.64
N VAL A 12 12.72 -8.14 -1.57
CA VAL A 12 13.57 -7.99 -2.75
C VAL A 12 13.03 -6.88 -3.66
N LEU A 13 11.71 -6.83 -3.85
CA LEU A 13 11.08 -5.77 -4.63
C LEU A 13 11.27 -4.39 -3.98
N LEU A 14 11.02 -4.27 -2.68
CA LEU A 14 11.19 -3.02 -1.93
C LEU A 14 12.64 -2.54 -1.95
N ASN A 15 13.62 -3.43 -1.76
CA ASN A 15 15.04 -3.09 -1.86
C ASN A 15 15.43 -2.54 -3.23
N ASN A 16 14.81 -3.06 -4.31
CA ASN A 16 15.05 -2.57 -5.65
C ASN A 16 14.39 -1.21 -5.90
N ILE A 17 13.15 -1.04 -5.44
CA ILE A 17 12.38 0.21 -5.61
C ILE A 17 13.02 1.36 -4.82
N TYR A 18 13.44 1.14 -3.58
CA TYR A 18 13.99 2.19 -2.72
C TYR A 18 15.50 2.39 -2.89
N ARG A 19 16.12 1.84 -3.93
CA ARG A 19 17.59 1.86 -4.10
C ARG A 19 18.18 3.28 -4.15
N ASP A 20 17.43 4.27 -4.63
CA ASP A 20 17.82 5.68 -4.72
C ASP A 20 17.15 6.57 -3.64
N ASN A 21 16.51 5.95 -2.64
CA ASN A 21 15.67 6.59 -1.60
C ASN A 21 14.49 7.39 -2.15
N LYS A 22 14.09 7.15 -3.40
CA LYS A 22 12.91 7.73 -4.02
C LYS A 22 12.07 6.60 -4.59
N ILE A 23 10.84 6.95 -4.95
CA ILE A 23 9.96 6.05 -5.68
C ILE A 23 9.38 6.84 -6.84
N ASN A 24 9.55 6.31 -8.04
CA ASN A 24 8.94 6.87 -9.24
C ASN A 24 7.60 6.18 -9.53
N ASN A 25 6.83 6.72 -10.48
CA ASN A 25 5.51 6.19 -10.81
C ASN A 25 5.54 4.74 -11.30
N LEU A 26 6.59 4.35 -12.04
CA LEU A 26 6.73 2.99 -12.55
C LEU A 26 7.01 2.02 -11.41
N GLU A 27 7.91 2.37 -10.50
CA GLU A 27 8.22 1.58 -9.31
C GLU A 27 7.00 1.44 -8.38
N PHE A 28 6.24 2.53 -8.18
CA PHE A 28 5.00 2.49 -7.42
C PHE A 28 3.96 1.58 -8.06
N GLN A 29 3.81 1.66 -9.39
CA GLN A 29 2.91 0.78 -10.12
C GLN A 29 3.35 -0.69 -10.01
N MET A 30 4.65 -0.98 -10.11
CA MET A 30 5.17 -2.33 -9.93
C MET A 30 4.88 -2.88 -8.54
N LEU A 31 4.94 -2.04 -7.49
CA LEU A 31 4.58 -2.45 -6.13
C LEU A 31 3.10 -2.79 -6.01
N ARG A 32 2.22 -1.95 -6.59
CA ARG A 32 0.78 -2.21 -6.61
C ARG A 32 0.47 -3.51 -7.36
N ASP A 33 0.97 -3.64 -8.58
CA ASP A 33 0.70 -4.80 -9.43
C ASP A 33 1.20 -6.10 -8.76
N PHE A 34 2.33 -6.05 -8.04
CA PHE A 34 2.81 -7.16 -7.21
C PHE A 34 1.88 -7.48 -6.02
N ALA A 35 1.38 -6.45 -5.33
CA ALA A 35 0.46 -6.63 -4.21
C ALA A 35 -0.87 -7.25 -4.69
N ASP A 36 -1.39 -6.79 -5.82
CA ASP A 36 -2.59 -7.33 -6.46
C ASP A 36 -2.39 -8.79 -6.86
N GLU A 37 -1.28 -9.14 -7.53
CA GLU A 37 -0.97 -10.52 -7.90
C GLU A 37 -1.00 -11.46 -6.68
N LYS A 38 -0.40 -11.03 -5.55
CA LYS A 38 -0.41 -11.84 -4.32
C LYS A 38 -1.80 -11.99 -3.73
N PHE A 39 -2.63 -10.96 -3.83
CA PHE A 39 -3.97 -10.97 -3.26
C PHE A 39 -4.96 -11.73 -4.14
N ASP A 40 -4.80 -11.68 -5.46
CA ASP A 40 -5.59 -12.46 -6.42
C ASP A 40 -5.41 -13.96 -6.17
N LEU A 41 -4.19 -14.44 -5.91
CA LEU A 41 -3.94 -15.84 -5.50
C LEU A 41 -4.69 -16.22 -4.21
N LEU A 42 -4.83 -15.29 -3.27
CA LEU A 42 -5.60 -15.50 -2.04
C LEU A 42 -7.11 -15.56 -2.36
N LEU A 43 -7.60 -14.73 -3.27
CA LEU A 43 -9.00 -14.75 -3.72
C LEU A 43 -9.34 -16.04 -4.47
N GLU A 44 -8.44 -16.54 -5.33
CA GLU A 44 -8.63 -17.82 -6.01
C GLU A 44 -8.76 -18.97 -5.01
N ALA A 45 -8.02 -18.92 -3.90
CA ALA A 45 -8.04 -19.96 -2.86
C ALA A 45 -9.26 -19.87 -1.91
N TYR A 46 -9.77 -18.68 -1.61
CA TYR A 46 -10.77 -18.45 -0.56
C TYR A 46 -12.09 -17.79 -1.05
N GLY A 47 -12.20 -17.51 -2.34
CA GLY A 47 -13.37 -16.95 -3.02
C GLY A 47 -13.30 -15.43 -3.27
N GLU A 48 -13.96 -14.97 -4.33
CA GLU A 48 -13.81 -13.62 -4.91
C GLU A 48 -14.83 -12.58 -4.39
N ASN A 49 -15.84 -12.98 -3.63
CA ASN A 49 -16.94 -12.10 -3.18
C ASN A 49 -17.10 -12.12 -1.66
N ASN A 50 -16.02 -11.76 -0.95
CA ASN A 50 -15.98 -11.78 0.51
C ASN A 50 -15.15 -10.60 1.05
N ASN A 51 -14.83 -10.64 2.34
CA ASN A 51 -14.05 -9.58 3.00
C ASN A 51 -12.65 -9.37 2.38
N LEU A 52 -12.06 -10.40 1.75
CA LEU A 52 -10.77 -10.28 1.10
C LEU A 52 -10.88 -9.35 -0.10
N SER A 53 -11.82 -9.59 -1.02
CA SER A 53 -11.94 -8.75 -2.22
C SER A 53 -12.41 -7.33 -1.89
N ALA A 54 -13.19 -7.17 -0.83
CA ALA A 54 -13.50 -5.85 -0.28
C ALA A 54 -12.25 -5.14 0.28
N PHE A 55 -11.37 -5.88 0.97
CA PHE A 55 -10.14 -5.34 1.52
C PHE A 55 -9.16 -4.89 0.42
N GLN A 56 -8.91 -5.71 -0.59
CA GLN A 56 -8.05 -5.33 -1.73
C GLN A 56 -8.54 -4.04 -2.40
N LYS A 57 -9.84 -3.97 -2.75
CA LYS A 57 -10.45 -2.77 -3.32
C LYS A 57 -10.35 -1.56 -2.39
N SER A 58 -10.48 -1.76 -1.07
CA SER A 58 -10.33 -0.66 -0.12
C SER A 58 -8.91 -0.12 -0.06
N MET A 59 -7.89 -0.95 -0.32
CA MET A 59 -6.50 -0.49 -0.37
C MET A 59 -6.27 0.43 -1.57
N ASP A 60 -6.77 0.06 -2.75
CA ASP A 60 -6.72 0.92 -3.95
C ASP A 60 -7.40 2.26 -3.72
N VAL A 61 -8.63 2.23 -3.19
CA VAL A 61 -9.39 3.44 -2.87
C VAL A 61 -8.64 4.29 -1.85
N SER A 62 -8.04 3.69 -0.81
CA SER A 62 -7.28 4.41 0.21
C SER A 62 -6.04 5.09 -0.36
N VAL A 63 -5.30 4.41 -1.24
CA VAL A 63 -4.14 4.98 -1.95
C VAL A 63 -4.57 6.17 -2.82
N GLN A 64 -5.65 6.02 -3.58
CA GLN A 64 -6.18 7.11 -4.42
C GLN A 64 -6.59 8.32 -3.58
N LEU A 65 -7.32 8.09 -2.49
CA LEU A 65 -7.75 9.16 -1.59
C LEU A 65 -6.56 9.84 -0.92
N MET A 66 -5.52 9.11 -0.55
CA MET A 66 -4.28 9.67 0.00
C MET A 66 -3.59 10.61 -1.00
N GLN A 67 -3.46 10.21 -2.26
CA GLN A 67 -2.86 11.03 -3.31
C GLN A 67 -3.69 12.30 -3.57
N GLN A 68 -5.01 12.17 -3.70
CA GLN A 68 -5.90 13.31 -3.91
C GLN A 68 -5.87 14.28 -2.72
N SER A 69 -5.94 13.75 -1.50
CA SER A 69 -5.86 14.54 -0.28
C SER A 69 -4.53 15.28 -0.17
N TYR A 70 -3.41 14.64 -0.55
CA TYR A 70 -2.11 15.31 -0.58
C TYR A 70 -2.12 16.53 -1.51
N PHE A 71 -2.67 16.41 -2.73
CA PHE A 71 -2.76 17.55 -3.65
C PHE A 71 -3.70 18.64 -3.11
N ASP A 72 -4.85 18.27 -2.55
CA ASP A 72 -5.79 19.23 -1.96
C ASP A 72 -5.18 20.01 -0.79
N ILE A 73 -4.47 19.31 0.10
CA ILE A 73 -3.77 19.90 1.26
C ILE A 73 -2.64 20.80 0.76
N LYS A 74 -1.78 20.30 -0.14
CA LYS A 74 -0.66 21.06 -0.70
C LYS A 74 -1.10 22.38 -1.34
N ASN A 75 -2.27 22.39 -1.98
CA ASN A 75 -2.83 23.58 -2.62
C ASN A 75 -3.46 24.58 -1.64
N ARG A 76 -3.78 24.16 -0.41
CA ARG A 76 -4.47 24.97 0.61
C ARG A 76 -3.60 25.38 1.79
N CYS A 77 -2.51 24.67 2.05
CA CYS A 77 -1.61 24.97 3.16
C CYS A 77 -0.93 26.34 3.01
N LYS A 78 -0.92 27.09 4.11
CA LYS A 78 -0.35 28.45 4.19
C LYS A 78 1.09 28.45 4.69
N ASP A 79 1.46 27.46 5.50
CA ASP A 79 2.80 27.32 6.08
C ASP A 79 3.21 25.86 6.33
N GLU A 80 4.42 25.68 6.84
CA GLU A 80 4.99 24.35 7.16
C GLU A 80 4.31 23.68 8.36
N THR A 81 3.68 24.44 9.27
CA THR A 81 2.97 23.88 10.42
C THR A 81 1.73 23.12 9.96
N GLU A 82 0.95 23.70 9.04
CA GLU A 82 -0.22 23.04 8.48
C GLU A 82 0.16 21.77 7.69
N LYS A 83 1.29 21.78 6.98
CA LYS A 83 1.81 20.57 6.30
C LYS A 83 2.21 19.48 7.29
N GLN A 84 2.83 19.86 8.41
CA GLN A 84 3.25 18.93 9.44
C GLN A 84 2.03 18.26 10.11
N ILE A 85 0.98 19.02 10.44
CA ILE A 85 -0.28 18.48 10.98
C ILE A 85 -0.91 17.47 10.01
N ALA A 86 -0.95 17.81 8.71
CA ALA A 86 -1.46 16.90 7.70
C ALA A 86 -0.65 15.60 7.64
N LYS A 87 0.68 15.70 7.64
CA LYS A 87 1.58 14.54 7.64
C LYS A 87 1.34 13.66 8.86
N GLU A 88 1.26 14.24 10.06
CA GLU A 88 1.00 13.51 11.31
C GLU A 88 -0.34 12.76 11.30
N ALA A 89 -1.38 13.36 10.70
CA ALA A 89 -2.67 12.71 10.56
C ALA A 89 -2.61 11.46 9.67
N PHE A 90 -1.89 11.53 8.53
CA PHE A 90 -1.69 10.36 7.66
C PHE A 90 -0.78 9.31 8.33
N ASP A 91 0.31 9.73 8.97
CA ASP A 91 1.20 8.84 9.71
C ASP A 91 0.42 8.01 10.76
N ALA A 92 -0.52 8.64 11.48
CA ALA A 92 -1.36 7.95 12.46
C ALA A 92 -2.30 6.91 11.82
N GLN A 93 -2.88 7.20 10.66
CA GLN A 93 -3.73 6.23 9.93
C GLN A 93 -2.92 5.02 9.44
N ILE A 94 -1.72 5.26 8.91
CA ILE A 94 -0.83 4.18 8.47
C ILE A 94 -0.37 3.32 9.66
N ALA A 95 0.01 3.95 10.78
CA ALA A 95 0.38 3.24 11.99
C ALA A 95 -0.76 2.36 12.52
N TYR A 96 -2.01 2.83 12.44
CA TYR A 96 -3.18 2.03 12.82
C TYR A 96 -3.34 0.76 11.97
N ILE A 97 -3.15 0.86 10.65
CA ILE A 97 -3.21 -0.30 9.74
C ILE A 97 -2.07 -1.28 10.04
N ILE A 98 -0.84 -0.78 10.21
CA ILE A 98 0.34 -1.60 10.55
C ILE A 98 0.11 -2.33 11.89
N ALA A 99 -0.34 -1.63 12.93
CA ALA A 99 -0.61 -2.23 14.22
C ALA A 99 -1.69 -3.32 14.15
N ASN A 100 -2.72 -3.14 13.31
CA ASN A 100 -3.71 -4.19 13.07
C ASN A 100 -3.11 -5.40 12.36
N TYR A 101 -2.27 -5.17 11.34
CA TYR A 101 -1.55 -6.24 10.66
C TYR A 101 -0.67 -7.03 11.65
N GLU A 102 0.19 -6.34 12.41
CA GLU A 102 1.07 -6.96 13.40
C GLU A 102 0.28 -7.74 14.45
N ARG A 103 -0.83 -7.20 14.95
CA ARG A 103 -1.65 -7.85 15.96
C ARG A 103 -2.22 -9.20 15.52
N PHE A 104 -2.69 -9.30 14.28
CA PHE A 104 -3.39 -10.49 13.79
C PHE A 104 -2.48 -11.47 13.04
N PHE A 105 -1.48 -10.96 12.30
CA PHE A 105 -0.68 -11.76 11.38
C PHE A 105 0.70 -12.13 11.92
N SER A 106 1.20 -11.52 13.00
CA SER A 106 2.48 -11.96 13.62
C SER A 106 2.41 -13.37 14.22
N ASN A 107 1.20 -13.91 14.40
CA ASN A 107 0.96 -15.24 15.00
C ASN A 107 0.33 -16.24 14.02
N LEU A 108 0.20 -15.88 12.74
CA LEU A 108 -0.32 -16.75 11.68
C LEU A 108 0.82 -17.57 11.07
#